data_AF-A0A932JMG1-F1
#
_entry.id   AF-A0A932JMG1-F1
#
_cell.length_a   1.000
_cell.length_b   1.000
_cell.length_c   1.000
_cell.angle_alpha   90.00
_cell.angle_beta   90.00
_cell.angle_gamma   90.00
#
_symmetry.space_group_name_H-M   'P 1'
#
loop_
_entity.id
_entity.type
_entity.pdbx_description
1 polymer ?
#
loop_
_entity_poly.entity_id
_entity_poly.type
_entity_poly.pdbx_seq_one_letter_code
_entity_poly.pdbx_strand_id
1 'polypeptide(L)'
;MPSSVRAASWSSSSKSGSSGTLSRTSIDICCAWTAASNAAWLSVTSGGSGSGSGTVSFLVAANAETGARQGTLTIAGQTFAVLQSSLTTCTYSLSSTSQSIAAAGGNGMVTVTAPAGCTWTATSQATWIAITSGATG
;
A
#
# COMPACT_ATOMS: atom_id res chain seq x y z
N MET A 1 -12.41 32.33 17.33
CA MET A 1 -12.38 32.23 15.85
C MET A 1 -11.88 30.84 15.49
N PRO A 2 -12.61 30.01 14.72
CA PRO A 2 -12.22 28.62 14.55
C PRO A 2 -10.97 28.53 13.68
N SER A 3 -9.89 27.98 14.26
CA SER A 3 -8.61 27.76 13.58
C SER A 3 -8.82 26.73 12.47
N SER A 4 -8.87 27.22 11.22
CA SER A 4 -9.13 26.37 10.05
C SER A 4 -7.86 25.58 9.72
N VAL A 5 -7.91 24.27 9.96
CA VAL A 5 -6.84 23.35 9.59
C VAL A 5 -6.99 23.08 8.08
N ARG A 6 -6.07 23.58 7.26
CA ARG A 6 -6.01 23.18 5.86
C ARG A 6 -5.51 21.74 5.79
N ALA A 7 -6.45 20.79 5.67
CA ALA A 7 -6.12 19.43 5.31
C ALA A 7 -5.37 19.45 3.98
N ALA A 8 -4.14 18.92 3.95
CA ALA A 8 -3.52 18.58 2.69
C ALA A 8 -4.42 17.52 2.03
N SER A 9 -5.09 17.87 0.94
CA SER A 9 -5.83 16.92 0.12
C SER A 9 -4.83 15.91 -0.43
N TRP A 10 -4.75 14.75 0.20
CA TRP A 10 -3.85 13.68 -0.21
C TRP A 10 -4.63 12.68 -1.05
N SER A 11 -4.28 12.60 -2.33
CA SER A 11 -4.68 11.51 -3.23
C SER A 11 -3.46 10.65 -3.50
N SER A 12 -3.43 9.44 -2.95
CA SER A 12 -2.32 8.51 -3.14
C SER A 12 -2.46 7.76 -4.47
N SER A 13 -1.72 8.19 -5.48
CA SER A 13 -1.81 7.60 -6.83
C SER A 13 -0.83 6.46 -7.11
N SER A 14 0.04 6.03 -6.18
CA SER A 14 1.00 4.98 -6.53
C SER A 14 1.62 4.24 -5.35
N LYS A 15 1.77 2.94 -5.60
CA LYS A 15 2.24 1.85 -4.74
C LYS A 15 3.69 2.07 -4.28
N SER A 16 3.89 2.80 -3.19
CA SER A 16 5.13 2.83 -2.40
C SER A 16 4.78 3.37 -1.03
N GLY A 17 5.39 2.86 0.05
CA GLY A 17 5.17 3.40 1.41
C GLY A 17 5.20 4.93 1.36
N SER A 18 4.04 5.55 1.59
CA SER A 18 3.86 6.97 1.32
C SER A 18 3.94 7.71 2.63
N SER A 19 4.86 8.67 2.71
CA SER A 19 4.96 9.63 3.80
C SER A 19 4.07 10.83 3.49
N GLY A 20 3.12 11.13 4.37
CA GLY A 20 2.29 12.33 4.31
C GLY A 20 2.74 13.37 5.32
N THR A 21 2.70 14.65 4.94
CA THR A 21 3.05 15.77 5.81
C THR A 21 1.83 16.68 5.99
N LEU A 22 1.38 16.86 7.23
CA LEU A 22 0.32 17.81 7.57
C LEU A 22 0.91 18.98 8.33
N SER A 23 0.76 20.20 7.81
CA SER A 23 1.28 21.43 8.43
C SER A 23 0.16 22.24 9.06
N ARG A 24 0.33 22.64 10.32
CA ARG A 24 -0.59 23.53 11.04
C ARG A 24 -0.02 24.94 11.10
N THR A 25 -0.78 25.94 10.63
CA THR A 25 -0.48 27.36 10.82
C THR A 25 -1.39 27.93 11.91
N SER A 26 -0.91 27.98 13.16
CA SER A 26 -1.58 28.63 14.29
C SER A 26 -0.57 29.43 15.13
N ILE A 27 -0.90 30.70 15.41
CA ILE A 27 -0.03 31.69 16.07
C ILE A 27 -0.06 31.57 17.61
N ASP A 28 -0.93 30.71 18.16
CA ASP A 28 -1.15 30.58 19.60
C ASP A 28 -0.29 29.47 20.25
N ILE A 29 0.77 29.89 20.95
CA ILE A 29 1.82 29.00 21.50
C ILE A 29 1.39 28.19 22.74
N CYS A 30 0.19 28.45 23.27
CA CYS A 30 -0.33 27.88 24.53
C CYS A 30 -1.02 26.51 24.36
N CYS A 31 -1.55 26.20 23.18
CA CYS A 31 -2.33 24.99 22.99
C CYS A 31 -1.42 23.80 22.70
N ALA A 32 -0.94 23.12 23.75
CA ALA A 32 -0.31 21.82 23.64
C ALA A 32 -1.29 20.84 22.97
N TRP A 33 -0.84 20.18 21.91
CA TRP A 33 -1.64 19.23 21.15
C TRP A 33 -0.89 17.92 20.98
N THR A 34 -1.64 16.85 20.81
CA THR A 34 -1.13 15.50 20.55
C THR A 34 -1.64 14.97 19.22
N ALA A 35 -0.86 14.10 18.61
CA ALA A 35 -1.17 13.36 17.39
C ALA A 35 -1.07 11.87 17.68
N ALA A 36 -2.16 11.13 17.47
CA ALA A 36 -2.21 9.68 17.66
C ALA A 36 -2.73 9.01 16.40
N SER A 37 -2.13 7.88 16.02
CA SER A 37 -2.70 6.99 15.02
C SER A 37 -3.64 6.00 15.68
N ASN A 38 -4.76 5.70 15.02
CA ASN A 38 -5.73 4.72 15.51
C ASN A 38 -5.85 3.50 14.59
N ALA A 39 -4.81 3.23 13.79
CA ALA A 39 -4.69 2.04 12.96
C ALA A 39 -3.25 1.53 13.00
N ALA A 40 -3.05 0.22 13.16
CA ALA A 40 -1.72 -0.39 13.28
C ALA A 40 -0.84 -0.24 12.01
N TRP A 41 -1.45 0.04 10.86
CA TRP A 41 -0.77 0.33 9.59
C TRP A 41 -0.53 1.84 9.36
N LEU A 42 -0.91 2.69 10.32
CA LEU A 42 -0.60 4.12 10.36
C LEU A 42 0.31 4.40 11.55
N SER A 43 1.52 4.90 11.30
CA SER A 43 2.47 5.22 12.35
C SER A 43 2.89 6.67 12.27
N VAL A 44 2.70 7.45 13.34
CA VAL A 44 3.25 8.80 13.44
C VAL A 44 4.76 8.69 13.64
N THR A 45 5.55 9.21 12.70
CA THR A 45 7.01 9.14 12.74
C THR A 45 7.65 10.39 13.33
N SER A 46 6.99 11.53 13.23
CA SER A 46 7.41 12.76 13.90
C SER A 46 6.23 13.70 14.15
N GLY A 47 6.39 14.61 15.12
CA GLY A 47 5.34 15.56 15.50
C GLY A 47 4.17 14.92 16.26
N GLY A 48 4.42 13.86 17.05
CA GLY A 48 3.41 13.22 17.90
C GLY A 48 2.80 14.14 18.98
N SER A 49 3.46 15.26 19.27
CA SER A 49 2.96 16.31 20.14
C SER A 49 3.66 17.62 19.83
N GLY A 50 3.02 18.76 20.10
CA GLY A 50 3.63 20.07 19.91
C GLY A 50 2.81 21.21 20.52
N SER A 51 3.35 22.42 20.41
CA SER A 51 2.72 23.66 20.87
C SER A 51 2.67 24.64 19.69
N GLY A 52 1.58 25.39 19.53
CA GLY A 52 1.45 26.31 18.40
C GLY A 52 1.38 25.62 17.03
N SER A 53 2.06 26.19 16.03
CA SER A 53 2.19 25.62 14.69
C SER A 53 3.15 24.43 14.70
N GLY A 54 2.80 23.37 13.97
CA GLY A 54 3.69 22.23 13.85
C GLY A 54 3.24 21.28 12.76
N THR A 55 4.14 20.37 12.42
CA THR A 55 3.97 19.42 11.33
C THR A 55 3.97 18.01 11.88
N VAL A 56 2.98 17.21 11.49
CA VAL A 56 2.91 15.78 11.82
C VAL A 56 3.26 14.99 10.57
N SER A 57 4.25 14.11 10.70
CA SER A 57 4.62 13.15 9.67
C SER A 57 4.17 11.76 10.07
N PHE A 58 3.61 11.02 9.12
CA PHE A 58 3.15 9.65 9.35
C PHE A 58 3.53 8.74 8.18
N LEU A 59 3.67 7.45 8.49
CA LEU A 59 3.90 6.35 7.57
C LEU A 59 2.65 5.51 7.43
N VAL A 60 2.33 5.16 6.18
CA VAL A 60 1.25 4.24 5.82
C VAL A 60 1.87 2.92 5.34
N ALA A 61 1.66 1.83 6.07
CA ALA A 61 2.10 0.50 5.65
C ALA A 61 1.32 0.04 4.41
N ALA A 62 1.92 -0.82 3.57
CA ALA A 62 1.27 -1.31 2.36
C ALA A 62 -0.02 -2.11 2.67
N ASN A 63 -1.08 -1.90 1.89
CA ASN A 63 -2.29 -2.71 1.95
C ASN A 63 -2.10 -3.95 1.06
N ALA A 64 -1.94 -5.11 1.68
CA ALA A 64 -1.86 -6.40 1.00
C ALA A 64 -3.26 -7.01 0.75
N GLU A 65 -4.32 -6.39 1.28
CA GLU A 65 -5.68 -6.91 1.14
C GLU A 65 -6.33 -6.48 -0.17
N THR A 66 -7.24 -7.33 -0.67
CA THR A 66 -8.06 -7.06 -1.85
C THR A 66 -9.18 -6.04 -1.60
N GLY A 67 -9.42 -5.68 -0.34
CA GLY A 67 -10.34 -4.62 0.08
C GLY A 67 -9.63 -3.29 0.32
N ALA A 68 -10.28 -2.17 -0.01
CA ALA A 68 -9.82 -0.86 0.41
C ALA A 68 -9.96 -0.75 1.94
N ARG A 69 -8.99 -0.11 2.60
CA ARG A 69 -9.02 0.06 4.05
C ARG A 69 -8.94 1.53 4.43
N GLN A 70 -9.62 1.87 5.52
CA GLN A 70 -9.65 3.21 6.07
C GLN A 70 -9.13 3.19 7.50
N GLY A 71 -8.30 4.18 7.82
CA GLY A 71 -7.76 4.42 9.15
C GLY A 71 -7.81 5.91 9.42
N THR A 72 -7.68 6.30 10.67
CA THR A 72 -7.67 7.73 11.02
C THR A 72 -6.43 8.08 11.84
N LEU A 73 -6.15 9.38 11.88
CA LEU A 73 -5.16 10.03 12.74
C LEU A 73 -5.88 11.13 13.51
N THR A 74 -5.77 11.14 14.83
CA THR A 74 -6.34 12.21 15.66
C THR A 74 -5.24 13.21 15.99
N ILE A 75 -5.36 14.45 15.53
CA ILE A 75 -4.37 15.53 15.73
C ILE A 75 -5.08 16.72 16.36
N ALA A 76 -4.67 17.12 17.57
CA ALA A 76 -5.28 18.23 18.30
C ALA A 76 -6.81 18.10 18.47
N GLY A 77 -7.32 16.86 18.60
CA GLY A 77 -8.76 16.57 18.68
C GLY A 77 -9.49 16.51 17.32
N GLN A 78 -8.80 16.78 16.22
CA GLN A 78 -9.36 16.68 14.86
C GLN A 78 -9.02 15.33 14.24
N THR A 79 -10.00 14.72 13.57
CA THR A 79 -9.82 13.43 12.89
C THR A 79 -9.42 13.64 11.42
N PHE A 80 -8.27 13.10 11.04
CA PHE A 80 -7.81 13.02 9.66
C PHE A 80 -8.02 11.60 9.14
N ALA A 81 -8.80 11.44 8.07
CA ALA A 81 -9.08 10.16 7.47
C ALA A 81 -8.03 9.80 6.40
N VAL A 82 -7.45 8.61 6.53
CA VAL A 82 -6.56 8.02 5.54
C VAL A 82 -7.31 6.88 4.87
N LEU A 83 -7.58 7.04 3.58
CA LEU A 83 -8.11 5.98 2.74
C LEU A 83 -6.97 5.36 1.95
N GLN A 84 -6.78 4.06 2.12
CA GLN A 84 -5.80 3.30 1.37
C GLN A 84 -6.55 2.34 0.45
N SER A 85 -6.38 2.53 -0.86
CA SER A 85 -6.99 1.68 -1.88
C SER A 85 -6.64 0.20 -1.68
N SER A 86 -7.53 -0.67 -2.16
CA SER A 86 -7.29 -2.11 -2.26
C SER A 86 -6.09 -2.43 -3.13
N LEU A 87 -5.56 -3.64 -2.96
CA LEU A 87 -4.84 -4.31 -4.04
C LEU A 87 -5.85 -4.60 -5.16
N THR A 88 -6.09 -3.61 -6.03
CA THR A 88 -7.03 -3.72 -7.14
C THR A 88 -6.50 -4.76 -8.12
N THR A 89 -7.16 -5.93 -8.13
CA THR A 89 -7.01 -7.07 -9.07
C THR A 89 -5.59 -7.59 -9.26
N CYS A 90 -5.36 -8.84 -8.86
CA CYS A 90 -4.18 -9.57 -9.32
C CYS A 90 -4.28 -9.76 -10.84
N THR A 91 -3.56 -8.92 -11.58
CA THR A 91 -3.39 -9.05 -13.02
C THR A 91 -2.17 -9.91 -13.28
N TYR A 92 -2.39 -11.09 -13.86
CA TYR A 92 -1.33 -12.02 -14.22
C TYR A 92 -1.04 -11.90 -15.71
N SER A 93 0.23 -11.82 -16.07
CA SER A 93 0.68 -11.92 -17.46
C SER A 93 1.72 -13.02 -17.62
N LEU A 94 1.64 -13.70 -18.76
CA LEU A 94 2.59 -14.73 -19.18
C LEU A 94 3.49 -14.17 -20.28
N SER A 95 4.80 -14.46 -20.21
CA SER A 95 5.73 -14.07 -21.28
C SER A 95 5.43 -14.76 -22.62
N SER A 96 4.81 -15.94 -22.57
CA SER A 96 4.30 -16.65 -23.73
C SER A 96 3.11 -17.53 -23.33
N THR A 97 2.10 -17.62 -24.21
CA THR A 97 0.93 -18.49 -24.06
C THR A 97 1.06 -19.81 -24.82
N SER A 98 2.08 -19.95 -25.67
CA SER A 98 2.31 -21.13 -26.49
C SER A 98 3.79 -21.37 -26.73
N GLN A 99 4.19 -22.63 -26.74
CA GLN A 99 5.56 -23.01 -27.07
C GLN A 99 5.52 -24.33 -27.86
N SER A 100 6.27 -24.40 -28.95
CA SER A 100 6.45 -25.63 -29.70
C SER A 100 7.72 -26.32 -29.24
N ILE A 101 7.61 -27.61 -28.95
CA ILE A 101 8.73 -28.48 -28.59
C ILE A 101 8.83 -29.55 -29.68
N ALA A 102 10.04 -29.83 -30.13
CA ALA A 102 10.27 -30.86 -31.15
C ALA A 102 9.89 -32.25 -30.62
N ALA A 103 9.67 -33.21 -31.51
CA ALA A 103 9.29 -34.58 -31.15
C ALA A 103 10.31 -35.29 -30.23
N ALA A 104 11.58 -34.85 -30.22
CA ALA A 104 12.62 -35.35 -29.32
C ALA A 104 12.41 -34.93 -27.85
N GLY A 105 11.46 -34.04 -27.57
CA GLY A 105 11.26 -33.43 -26.25
C GLY A 105 12.23 -32.28 -25.97
N GLY A 106 12.06 -31.64 -24.82
CA GLY A 106 12.89 -30.51 -24.39
C GLY A 106 12.29 -29.78 -23.19
N ASN A 107 13.05 -28.83 -22.66
CA ASN A 107 12.61 -27.96 -21.58
C ASN A 107 11.97 -26.69 -22.15
N GLY A 108 10.91 -26.24 -21.49
CA GLY A 108 10.26 -24.98 -21.77
C GLY A 108 10.28 -24.04 -20.57
N MET A 109 10.33 -22.74 -20.85
CA MET A 109 10.23 -21.70 -19.81
C MET A 109 9.14 -20.69 -20.18
N VAL A 110 8.32 -20.36 -19.18
CA VAL A 110 7.35 -19.26 -19.22
C VAL A 110 7.51 -18.47 -17.93
N THR A 111 7.59 -17.15 -18.05
CA THR A 111 7.68 -16.26 -16.91
C THR A 111 6.28 -15.75 -16.57
N VAL A 112 5.86 -15.92 -15.31
CA VAL A 112 4.64 -15.35 -14.75
C VAL A 112 4.98 -14.03 -14.07
N THR A 113 4.30 -12.96 -14.46
CA THR A 113 4.42 -11.66 -13.77
C THR A 113 3.15 -11.40 -12.97
N ALA A 114 3.32 -11.20 -11.66
CA ALA A 114 2.25 -10.88 -10.73
C ALA A 114 2.65 -9.68 -9.85
N PRO A 115 1.70 -8.80 -9.47
CA PRO A 115 1.96 -7.75 -8.50
C PRO A 115 2.37 -8.33 -7.13
N ALA A 116 3.24 -7.63 -6.39
CA ALA A 116 3.61 -8.03 -5.03
C ALA A 116 2.36 -8.24 -4.15
N GLY A 117 2.31 -9.38 -3.46
CA GLY A 117 1.17 -9.82 -2.64
C GLY A 117 0.14 -10.69 -3.37
N CYS A 118 0.28 -10.92 -4.67
CA CYS A 118 -0.59 -11.81 -5.44
C CYS A 118 0.00 -13.21 -5.54
N THR A 119 -0.62 -14.16 -4.87
CA THR A 119 -0.26 -15.57 -5.00
C THR A 119 -0.78 -16.17 -6.30
N TRP A 120 -0.05 -17.12 -6.88
CA TRP A 120 -0.53 -17.89 -8.04
C TRP A 120 -0.06 -19.34 -7.99
N THR A 121 -0.73 -20.19 -8.78
CA THR A 121 -0.41 -21.62 -8.89
C THR A 121 -0.49 -22.05 -10.35
N ALA A 122 0.52 -22.78 -10.81
CA ALA A 122 0.58 -23.38 -12.13
C ALA A 122 0.32 -24.88 -12.05
N THR A 123 -0.57 -25.39 -12.89
CA THR A 123 -0.92 -26.81 -12.99
C THR A 123 -0.86 -27.26 -14.43
N SER A 124 -0.26 -28.43 -14.67
CA SER A 124 -0.30 -29.07 -15.99
C SER A 124 -1.58 -29.87 -16.15
N GLN A 125 -2.30 -29.67 -17.26
CA GLN A 125 -3.48 -30.48 -17.63
C GLN A 125 -3.12 -31.69 -18.49
N ALA A 126 -1.86 -31.84 -18.90
CA ALA A 126 -1.38 -32.94 -19.73
C ALA A 126 -0.43 -33.82 -18.94
N THR A 127 -0.67 -35.13 -18.95
CA THR A 127 0.14 -36.11 -18.18
C THR A 127 1.59 -36.22 -18.66
N TRP A 128 1.88 -35.78 -19.89
CA TRP A 128 3.22 -35.78 -20.48
C TRP A 128 3.97 -34.45 -20.30
N ILE A 129 3.35 -33.42 -19.73
CA ILE A 129 3.99 -32.14 -19.40
C ILE A 129 4.22 -32.08 -17.89
N ALA A 130 5.49 -31.97 -17.47
CA ALA A 130 5.88 -31.81 -16.07
C ALA A 130 6.31 -30.37 -15.79
N ILE A 131 5.81 -29.78 -14.69
CA ILE A 131 6.31 -28.51 -14.16
C ILE A 131 7.50 -28.85 -13.24
N THR A 132 8.71 -28.55 -13.70
CA THR A 132 9.95 -28.91 -12.98
C THR A 132 10.33 -27.90 -11.89
N SER A 133 9.88 -26.65 -12.00
CA SER A 133 10.11 -25.60 -11.00
C SER A 133 9.11 -24.45 -11.15
N GLY A 134 8.97 -23.62 -10.11
CA GLY A 134 8.14 -22.42 -10.17
C GLY A 134 6.64 -22.68 -10.29
N ALA A 135 6.12 -23.74 -9.66
CA ALA A 135 4.69 -24.05 -9.69
C ALA A 135 3.83 -23.08 -8.86
N THR A 136 4.45 -22.30 -7.96
CA THR A 136 3.78 -21.33 -7.09
C THR A 136 4.64 -20.08 -6.93
N GLY A 137 4.00 -18.94 -6.73
CA GLY A 137 4.65 -17.67 -6.42
C GLY A 137 3.70 -16.67 -5.79
#